data_AF-A0A818YGM9-F1
#
_entry.id   AF-A0A818YGM9-F1
#
_cell.length_a   1.000
_cell.length_b   1.000
_cell.length_c   1.000
_cell.angle_alpha   90.00
_cell.angle_beta   90.00
_cell.angle_gamma   90.00
#
_symmetry.space_group_name_H-M   'P 1'
#
loop_
_entity.id
_entity.type
_entity.pdbx_description
1 polymer ?
#
loop_
_entity_poly.entity_id
_entity_poly.type
_entity_poly.pdbx_seq_one_letter_code
_entity_poly.pdbx_strand_id
1 'polypeptide(L)'
;MDALKRKLVFNETLNESNQLITFIEDLSNEIFYEIFDYFDGGEIVKIFSKLNSRFEQLLHSSSILIKTHCYLFYYEEMMNKDHELEIFSNKLCSNLKILFINCSENIVFLDAHRWEQFISYYYPQLEKFYFTYYDLTDNDNQYEIYPGQINQFSSTFWIER
;
A
#
# COMPACT_ATOMS: atom_id res chain seq x y z
N MET A 1 -35.14 -10.23 -4.90
CA MET A 1 -34.19 -9.15 -5.30
C MET A 1 -34.85 -7.83 -4.89
N ASP A 2 -34.95 -7.58 -3.58
CA ASP A 2 -35.95 -6.64 -3.04
C ASP A 2 -35.36 -5.60 -2.08
N ALA A 3 -34.33 -4.87 -2.51
CA ALA A 3 -33.76 -3.81 -1.66
C ALA A 3 -33.42 -2.49 -2.36
N LEU A 4 -33.80 -2.28 -3.63
CA LEU A 4 -33.55 -1.02 -4.35
C LEU A 4 -34.80 -0.15 -4.57
N LYS A 5 -35.76 -0.24 -3.62
CA LYS A 5 -36.87 0.72 -3.48
C LYS A 5 -36.86 1.38 -2.11
N ARG A 6 -35.83 2.18 -1.84
CA ARG A 6 -35.93 3.33 -0.92
C ARG A 6 -35.33 4.51 -1.68
N LYS A 7 -36.06 5.05 -2.66
CA LYS A 7 -36.78 6.33 -2.50
C LYS A 7 -36.07 7.25 -1.51
N LEU A 8 -35.33 8.20 -2.08
CA LEU A 8 -35.05 9.51 -1.50
C LEU A 8 -36.36 10.06 -0.91
N VAL A 9 -36.58 9.82 0.37
CA VAL A 9 -37.53 10.58 1.18
C VAL A 9 -36.70 11.62 1.89
N PHE A 10 -36.44 12.70 1.15
CA PHE A 10 -35.97 13.95 1.71
C PHE A 10 -37.20 14.58 2.36
N ASN A 11 -37.43 14.29 3.65
CA ASN A 11 -37.91 15.24 4.65
C ASN A 11 -38.20 14.57 6.01
N GLU A 12 -37.60 15.19 7.02
CA GLU A 12 -38.13 15.39 8.38
C GLU A 12 -38.31 14.15 9.27
N THR A 13 -37.22 13.81 9.96
CA THR A 13 -37.29 13.59 11.41
C THR A 13 -36.03 14.18 12.06
N LEU A 14 -36.21 15.31 12.73
CA LEU A 14 -35.22 15.90 13.63
C LEU A 14 -34.93 14.92 14.76
N ASN A 15 -33.67 14.48 14.90
CA ASN A 15 -33.03 14.40 16.21
C ASN A 15 -31.50 14.28 16.09
N GLU A 16 -30.83 15.23 16.76
CA GLU A 16 -29.40 15.28 17.14
C GLU A 16 -28.36 15.21 15.99
N SER A 17 -27.90 16.40 15.58
CA SER A 17 -26.80 16.70 14.64
C SER A 17 -27.04 16.42 13.15
N ASN A 18 -28.05 17.06 12.55
CA ASN A 18 -28.06 17.27 11.09
C ASN A 18 -26.99 18.31 10.72
N GLN A 19 -25.71 17.92 10.78
CA GLN A 19 -24.69 18.62 10.02
C GLN A 19 -25.03 18.43 8.54
N LEU A 20 -25.34 19.53 7.87
CA LEU A 20 -25.57 19.55 6.44
C LEU A 20 -24.22 19.19 5.80
N ILE A 21 -24.09 17.96 5.30
CA ILE A 21 -22.90 17.53 4.55
C ILE A 21 -22.89 18.35 3.28
N THR A 22 -21.99 19.31 3.19
CA THR A 22 -21.89 20.22 2.05
C THR A 22 -20.64 19.97 1.24
N PHE A 23 -19.63 19.39 1.87
CA PHE A 23 -18.36 19.01 1.26
C PHE A 23 -18.04 17.55 1.54
N ILE A 24 -17.18 16.95 0.70
CA ILE A 24 -16.75 15.56 0.89
C ILE A 24 -16.02 15.41 2.23
N GLU A 25 -15.29 16.43 2.65
CA GLU A 25 -14.57 16.50 3.92
C GLU A 25 -15.45 16.39 5.17
N ASP A 26 -16.75 16.67 5.04
CA ASP A 26 -17.70 16.58 6.15
C ASP A 26 -18.12 15.12 6.43
N LEU A 27 -17.78 14.17 5.54
CA LEU A 27 -18.05 12.74 5.74
C LEU A 27 -17.20 12.17 6.87
N SER A 28 -17.75 11.18 7.58
CA SER A 28 -17.04 10.52 8.67
C SER A 28 -15.83 9.72 8.16
N ASN A 29 -14.87 9.45 9.05
CA ASN A 29 -13.66 8.73 8.68
C ASN A 29 -13.97 7.29 8.23
N GLU A 30 -15.00 6.69 8.80
CA GLU A 30 -15.49 5.34 8.46
C GLU A 30 -15.83 5.22 6.96
N ILE A 31 -16.48 6.23 6.39
CA ILE A 31 -16.80 6.24 4.95
C ILE A 31 -15.53 6.27 4.10
N PHE A 32 -14.52 7.03 4.51
CA PHE A 32 -13.23 7.02 3.80
C PHE A 32 -12.49 5.71 3.94
N TYR A 33 -12.62 5.04 5.08
CA TYR A 33 -12.03 3.71 5.29
C TYR A 33 -12.67 2.69 4.35
N GLU A 34 -14.00 2.72 4.21
CA GLU A 34 -14.71 1.90 3.23
C GLU A 34 -14.30 2.23 1.79
N ILE A 35 -14.11 3.51 1.46
CA ILE A 35 -13.62 3.91 0.14
C ILE A 35 -12.21 3.34 -0.11
N PHE A 36 -11.32 3.45 0.87
CA PHE A 36 -9.92 3.01 0.74
C PHE A 36 -9.79 1.50 0.51
N ASP A 37 -10.74 0.68 0.99
CA ASP A 37 -10.75 -0.76 0.72
C ASP A 37 -10.86 -1.11 -0.79
N TYR A 38 -11.31 -0.16 -1.63
CA TYR A 38 -11.41 -0.33 -3.09
C TYR A 38 -10.17 0.15 -3.86
N PHE A 39 -9.18 0.77 -3.20
CA PHE A 39 -8.00 1.32 -3.85
C PHE A 39 -6.72 0.60 -3.44
N ASP A 40 -5.70 0.68 -4.30
CA ASP A 40 -4.34 0.36 -3.88
C ASP A 40 -3.78 1.46 -2.95
N GLY A 41 -2.98 1.08 -1.95
CA GLY A 41 -2.29 2.03 -1.06
C GLY A 41 -1.54 3.13 -1.80
N GLY A 42 -0.90 2.81 -2.92
CA GLY A 42 -0.23 3.77 -3.81
C GLY A 42 -1.18 4.83 -4.36
N GLU A 43 -2.36 4.40 -4.79
CA GLU A 43 -3.42 5.29 -5.30
C GLU A 43 -4.01 6.14 -4.18
N ILE A 44 -4.24 5.54 -3.00
CA ILE A 44 -4.72 6.26 -1.82
C ILE A 44 -3.78 7.43 -1.49
N VAL A 45 -2.47 7.17 -1.36
CA VAL A 45 -1.49 8.24 -1.09
C VAL A 45 -1.51 9.27 -2.20
N LYS A 46 -1.46 8.83 -3.46
CA LYS A 46 -1.38 9.75 -4.61
C LYS A 46 -2.58 10.68 -4.70
N ILE A 47 -3.78 10.16 -4.44
CA ILE A 47 -5.04 10.89 -4.55
C ILE A 47 -5.26 11.74 -3.29
N PHE A 48 -5.21 11.12 -2.10
CA PHE A 48 -5.69 11.75 -0.88
C PHE A 48 -4.64 12.57 -0.12
N SER A 49 -3.33 12.30 -0.29
CA SER A 49 -2.29 13.06 0.43
C SER A 49 -2.12 14.51 -0.06
N LYS A 50 -2.82 14.90 -1.14
CA LYS A 50 -2.72 16.24 -1.74
C LYS A 50 -4.02 17.04 -1.66
N LEU A 51 -5.10 16.45 -1.14
CA LEU A 51 -6.40 17.10 -1.11
C LEU A 51 -6.44 18.21 -0.07
N ASN A 52 -6.19 17.88 1.19
CA ASN A 52 -6.11 18.83 2.30
C ASN A 52 -5.49 18.15 3.53
N SER A 53 -5.22 18.95 4.56
CA SER A 53 -4.60 18.48 5.80
C SER A 53 -5.43 17.45 6.56
N ARG A 54 -6.77 17.42 6.41
CA ARG A 54 -7.62 16.40 7.03
C ARG A 54 -7.33 15.03 6.45
N PHE A 55 -7.24 14.90 5.12
CA PHE A 55 -6.92 13.62 4.49
C PHE A 55 -5.48 13.19 4.74
N GLU A 56 -4.54 14.12 4.76
CA GLU A 56 -3.16 13.84 5.16
C GLU A 56 -3.12 13.28 6.60
N GLN A 57 -3.81 13.92 7.54
CA GLN A 57 -3.96 13.39 8.91
C GLN A 57 -4.64 12.03 8.94
N LEU A 58 -5.66 11.80 8.10
CA LEU A 58 -6.33 10.51 8.00
C LEU A 58 -5.35 9.40 7.60
N LEU A 59 -4.48 9.66 6.63
CA LEU A 59 -3.45 8.71 6.20
C LEU A 59 -2.36 8.48 7.27
N HIS A 60 -2.05 9.50 8.08
CA HIS A 60 -1.04 9.45 9.14
C HIS A 60 -1.52 9.02 10.53
N SER A 61 -2.82 8.97 10.78
CA SER A 61 -3.39 8.61 12.09
C SER A 61 -4.25 7.36 12.04
N SER A 62 -4.61 6.88 10.86
CA SER A 62 -5.59 5.82 10.75
C SER A 62 -5.05 4.44 11.06
N SER A 63 -5.90 3.66 11.72
CA SER A 63 -5.79 2.21 11.87
C SER A 63 -6.27 1.45 10.62
N ILE A 64 -6.28 2.10 9.44
CA ILE A 64 -6.76 1.47 8.21
C ILE A 64 -5.79 0.38 7.81
N LEU A 65 -6.35 -0.79 7.47
CA LEU A 65 -5.61 -1.89 6.89
C LEU A 65 -5.36 -1.59 5.41
N ILE A 66 -4.24 -0.95 5.11
CA ILE A 66 -3.88 -0.64 3.72
C ILE A 66 -3.25 -1.88 3.07
N LYS A 67 -3.65 -2.14 1.82
CA LYS A 67 -3.04 -3.14 0.94
C LYS A 67 -2.39 -2.38 -0.20
N THR A 68 -1.17 -2.74 -0.57
CA THR A 68 -0.48 -2.07 -1.67
C THR A 68 0.35 -3.01 -2.52
N HIS A 69 0.32 -2.76 -3.82
CA HIS A 69 1.08 -3.39 -4.87
C HIS A 69 2.15 -2.43 -5.36
N CYS A 70 3.40 -2.68 -4.99
CA CYS A 70 4.53 -1.93 -5.50
C CYS A 70 5.15 -2.69 -6.69
N TYR A 71 5.36 -1.97 -7.79
CA TYR A 71 6.00 -2.50 -8.99
C TYR A 71 7.39 -1.88 -9.17
N LEU A 72 8.43 -2.66 -8.89
CA LEU A 72 9.82 -2.26 -9.01
C LEU A 72 10.39 -2.82 -10.33
N PHE A 73 10.71 -1.90 -11.24
CA PHE A 73 11.30 -2.20 -12.55
C PHE A 73 12.65 -1.49 -12.62
N TYR A 74 13.67 -2.16 -13.15
CA TYR A 74 15.02 -1.60 -13.28
C TYR A 74 15.30 -1.19 -14.71
N TYR A 75 15.03 0.07 -15.05
CA TYR A 75 15.64 0.72 -16.21
C TYR A 75 16.70 1.69 -15.71
N GLU A 76 17.87 1.76 -16.34
CA GLU A 76 19.03 2.58 -15.88
C GLU A 76 18.69 4.06 -15.64
N GLU A 77 17.63 4.60 -16.24
CA GLU A 77 17.12 5.96 -15.99
C GLU A 77 16.28 6.10 -14.70
N MET A 78 16.01 5.01 -13.95
CA MET A 78 15.07 4.94 -12.82
C MET A 78 15.69 4.61 -11.44
N MET A 79 16.92 5.08 -11.15
CA MET A 79 17.55 5.04 -9.81
C MET A 79 16.74 5.73 -8.67
N ASN A 80 15.53 6.21 -8.94
CA ASN A 80 14.65 6.88 -7.98
C ASN A 80 13.57 5.97 -7.36
N LYS A 81 13.41 4.70 -7.77
CA LYS A 81 12.30 3.88 -7.23
C LYS A 81 12.50 3.40 -5.79
N ASP A 82 13.73 3.21 -5.35
CA ASP A 82 14.02 2.99 -3.93
C ASP A 82 13.58 4.21 -3.10
N HIS A 83 13.79 5.41 -3.63
CA HIS A 83 13.32 6.65 -3.05
C HIS A 83 11.79 6.79 -3.10
N GLU A 84 11.13 6.33 -4.17
CA GLU A 84 9.66 6.32 -4.24
C GLU A 84 9.05 5.37 -3.21
N LEU A 85 9.61 4.18 -3.03
CA LEU A 85 9.17 3.22 -2.01
C LEU A 85 9.38 3.80 -0.61
N GLU A 86 10.50 4.48 -0.38
CA GLU A 86 10.79 5.16 0.89
C GLU A 86 9.87 6.36 1.14
N ILE A 87 9.65 7.22 0.15
CA ILE A 87 8.68 8.33 0.21
C ILE A 87 7.28 7.79 0.49
N PHE A 88 6.89 6.72 -0.19
CA PHE A 88 5.62 6.06 0.00
C PHE A 88 5.48 5.52 1.44
N SER A 89 6.52 4.85 1.92
CA SER A 89 6.59 4.30 3.28
C SER A 89 6.59 5.38 4.36
N ASN A 90 7.18 6.55 4.08
CA ASN A 90 7.14 7.71 4.98
C ASN A 90 5.75 8.38 5.00
N LYS A 91 4.97 8.26 3.92
CA LYS A 91 3.63 8.87 3.81
C LYS A 91 2.52 7.99 4.34
N LEU A 92 2.68 6.67 4.30
CA LEU A 92 1.75 5.74 4.92
C LEU A 92 2.12 5.48 6.36
N CYS A 93 1.11 5.29 7.20
CA CYS A 93 1.32 4.79 8.55
C CYS A 93 2.02 3.43 8.59
N SER A 94 2.68 3.19 9.73
CA SER A 94 3.19 1.90 10.20
C SER A 94 2.11 0.80 10.37
N ASN A 95 0.85 1.11 10.06
CA ASN A 95 -0.31 0.22 10.15
C ASN A 95 -0.55 -0.56 8.84
N LEU A 96 0.38 -0.50 7.87
CA LEU A 96 0.34 -1.38 6.70
C LEU A 96 0.36 -2.85 7.14
N LYS A 97 -0.57 -3.63 6.62
CA LYS A 97 -0.79 -5.02 7.07
C LYS A 97 -0.47 -6.04 6.00
N ILE A 98 -0.69 -5.67 4.75
CA ILE A 98 -0.38 -6.52 3.61
C ILE A 98 0.41 -5.71 2.58
N LEU A 99 1.60 -6.19 2.25
CA LEU A 99 2.48 -5.60 1.25
C LEU A 99 2.71 -6.62 0.14
N PHE A 100 2.41 -6.22 -1.09
CA PHE A 100 2.72 -6.97 -2.30
C PHE A 100 3.83 -6.24 -3.05
N ILE A 101 4.95 -6.92 -3.24
CA ILE A 101 6.07 -6.45 -4.05
C ILE A 101 6.14 -7.33 -5.30
N ASN A 102 6.06 -6.68 -6.45
CA ASN A 102 6.35 -7.27 -7.75
C ASN A 102 7.64 -6.63 -8.28
N CYS A 103 8.68 -7.43 -8.47
CA CYS A 103 9.96 -6.98 -9.02
C CYS A 103 10.27 -7.72 -10.30
N SER A 104 10.96 -7.07 -11.24
CA SER A 104 11.56 -7.75 -12.38
C SER A 104 12.97 -7.25 -12.66
N GLU A 105 13.72 -8.03 -13.45
CA GLU A 105 14.93 -7.62 -14.17
C GLU A 105 16.18 -7.30 -13.31
N ASN A 106 16.08 -7.20 -11.98
CA ASN A 106 17.25 -6.97 -11.13
C ASN A 106 17.29 -7.90 -9.91
N ILE A 107 18.34 -8.70 -9.86
CA ILE A 107 18.52 -9.74 -8.86
C ILE A 107 18.90 -9.20 -7.48
N VAL A 108 19.32 -7.93 -7.38
CA VAL A 108 19.58 -7.22 -6.12
C VAL A 108 18.31 -7.12 -5.26
N PHE A 109 17.12 -7.14 -5.87
CA PHE A 109 15.85 -7.18 -5.13
C PHE A 109 15.60 -8.53 -4.42
N LEU A 110 16.38 -9.57 -4.69
CA LEU A 110 16.29 -10.86 -3.99
C LEU A 110 17.08 -10.90 -2.67
N ASP A 111 17.69 -9.80 -2.25
CA ASP A 111 18.33 -9.68 -0.94
C ASP A 111 17.28 -9.66 0.18
N ALA A 112 17.11 -10.79 0.86
CA ALA A 112 16.14 -10.88 1.95
C ALA A 112 16.53 -9.99 3.13
N HIS A 113 17.81 -9.86 3.47
CA HIS A 113 18.23 -9.04 4.60
C HIS A 113 17.82 -7.57 4.39
N ARG A 114 17.98 -7.06 3.18
CA ARG A 114 17.52 -5.71 2.81
C ARG A 114 16.03 -5.53 3.07
N TRP A 115 15.20 -6.48 2.63
CA TRP A 115 13.76 -6.42 2.85
C TRP A 115 13.36 -6.60 4.31
N GLU A 116 14.05 -7.46 5.06
CA GLU A 116 13.82 -7.64 6.49
C GLU A 116 14.05 -6.32 7.26
N GLN A 117 15.17 -5.63 6.98
CA GLN A 117 15.46 -4.33 7.57
C GLN A 117 14.41 -3.27 7.19
N PHE A 118 14.06 -3.21 5.90
CA PHE A 118 13.09 -2.24 5.40
C PHE A 118 11.71 -2.44 6.05
N ILE A 119 11.20 -3.67 6.06
CA ILE A 119 9.89 -4.01 6.66
C ILE A 119 9.92 -3.77 8.17
N SER A 120 11.00 -4.17 8.85
CA SER A 120 11.12 -3.96 10.30
C SER A 120 11.10 -2.48 10.68
N TYR A 121 11.66 -1.62 9.83
CA TYR A 121 11.71 -0.19 10.08
C TYR A 121 10.39 0.52 9.74
N TYR A 122 9.87 0.32 8.52
CA TYR A 122 8.69 1.08 8.04
C TYR A 122 7.35 0.41 8.39
N TYR A 123 7.30 -0.91 8.47
CA TYR A 123 6.05 -1.68 8.61
C TYR A 123 6.12 -2.70 9.76
N PRO A 124 6.35 -2.25 11.00
CA PRO A 124 6.48 -3.16 12.14
C PRO A 124 5.21 -3.99 12.39
N GLN A 125 4.04 -3.52 11.95
CA GLN A 125 2.76 -4.22 12.09
C GLN A 125 2.36 -5.06 10.87
N LEU A 126 3.26 -5.23 9.89
CA LEU A 126 3.00 -6.02 8.70
C LEU A 126 2.69 -7.47 9.08
N GLU A 127 1.53 -7.95 8.65
CA GLU A 127 1.05 -9.31 8.89
C GLU A 127 1.31 -10.23 7.71
N LYS A 128 1.33 -9.68 6.49
CA LYS A 128 1.51 -10.45 5.27
C LYS A 128 2.46 -9.75 4.30
N PHE A 129 3.48 -10.48 3.87
CA PHE A 129 4.42 -10.03 2.84
C PHE A 129 4.40 -10.98 1.66
N TYR A 130 4.04 -10.46 0.49
CA TYR A 130 4.05 -11.20 -0.75
C TYR A 130 5.11 -10.61 -1.67
N PHE A 131 6.06 -11.44 -2.09
CA PHE A 131 7.12 -11.03 -2.99
C PHE A 131 7.11 -11.92 -4.23
N THR A 132 6.95 -11.29 -5.40
CA THR A 132 6.99 -11.97 -6.69
C THR A 132 8.11 -11.37 -7.53
N TYR A 133 8.99 -12.22 -8.04
CA TYR A 133 10.06 -11.85 -8.95
C TYR A 133 9.78 -12.41 -10.34
N TYR A 134 9.88 -11.56 -11.35
CA TYR A 134 9.76 -11.93 -12.76
C TYR A 134 11.12 -11.79 -13.43
N ASP A 135 11.67 -12.91 -13.89
CA ASP A 135 12.78 -12.89 -14.81
C ASP A 135 12.21 -12.68 -16.23
N LEU A 136 12.33 -11.46 -16.75
CA LEU A 136 11.87 -11.10 -18.09
C LEU A 136 12.95 -11.30 -19.15
N THR A 137 14.11 -11.88 -18.79
CA THR A 137 15.15 -12.17 -19.77
C THR A 137 14.75 -13.38 -20.63
N ASP A 138 14.32 -13.10 -21.86
CA ASP A 138 14.25 -14.12 -22.91
C ASP A 138 15.68 -14.64 -23.15
N ASN A 139 15.85 -15.96 -23.02
CA ASN A 139 17.05 -16.74 -23.33
C ASN A 139 18.06 -16.04 -24.26
N ASP A 140 19.26 -15.72 -23.76
CA ASP A 140 20.56 -16.08 -24.37
C ASP A 140 21.76 -15.24 -23.91
N ASN A 141 21.60 -14.18 -23.10
CA ASN A 141 22.74 -13.35 -22.71
C ASN A 141 22.96 -13.31 -21.20
N GLN A 142 24.03 -14.01 -20.79
CA GLN A 142 24.79 -13.87 -19.54
C GLN A 142 23.94 -13.69 -18.28
N TYR A 143 23.58 -14.81 -17.67
CA TYR A 143 23.09 -14.86 -16.29
C TYR A 143 23.95 -13.94 -15.42
N GLU A 144 23.36 -12.87 -14.89
CA GLU A 144 23.88 -12.25 -13.69
C GLU A 144 23.82 -13.35 -12.62
N ILE A 145 24.96 -13.99 -12.38
CA ILE A 145 25.08 -15.04 -11.38
C ILE A 145 24.83 -14.35 -10.05
N TYR A 146 23.65 -14.52 -9.49
CA TYR A 146 23.39 -14.10 -8.12
C TYR A 146 24.41 -14.78 -7.21
N PRO A 147 25.29 -14.03 -6.53
CA PRO A 147 26.26 -14.63 -5.63
C PRO A 147 25.60 -15.04 -4.29
N GLY A 148 24.35 -14.62 -4.06
CA GLY A 148 23.60 -14.92 -2.84
C GLY A 148 22.97 -16.31 -2.84
N GLN A 149 22.57 -16.77 -1.66
CA GLN A 149 21.88 -18.05 -1.53
C GLN A 149 20.48 -17.95 -2.17
N ILE A 150 20.07 -18.97 -2.92
CA ILE A 150 18.79 -19.04 -3.64
C ILE A 150 17.58 -19.08 -2.68
N ASN A 151 17.80 -19.20 -1.36
CA ASN A 151 16.72 -19.33 -0.37
C ASN A 151 16.95 -18.48 0.90
N GLN A 152 17.11 -17.17 0.73
CA GLN A 152 17.32 -16.24 1.85
C GLN A 152 16.04 -15.91 2.64
N PHE A 153 14.86 -16.18 2.08
CA PHE A 153 13.55 -15.96 2.72
C PHE A 153 13.14 -17.12 3.63
N SER A 154 14.05 -17.59 4.47
CA SER A 154 13.88 -18.80 5.30
C SER A 154 13.98 -18.56 6.80
N SER A 155 14.33 -17.35 7.23
CA SER A 155 14.33 -16.97 8.65
C SER A 155 12.91 -16.97 9.23
N THR A 156 12.80 -17.08 10.56
CA THR A 156 11.50 -17.03 11.26
C THR A 156 10.73 -15.75 10.94
N PHE A 157 11.42 -14.64 10.70
CA PHE A 157 10.83 -13.38 10.26
C PHE A 157 9.92 -13.55 9.03
N TRP A 158 10.34 -14.34 8.04
CA TRP A 158 9.61 -14.57 6.80
C TRP A 158 8.51 -15.62 6.94
N ILE A 159 8.70 -16.61 7.82
CA ILE A 159 7.71 -17.67 8.06
C ILE A 159 6.49 -17.13 8.80
N GLU A 160 6.70 -16.14 9.67
CA GLU A 160 5.65 -15.51 10.48
C GLU A 160 4.88 -14.41 9.71
N ARG A 161 5.25 -14.11 8.46
CA ARG A 161 4.68 -13.06 7.62
C ARG A 161 4.28 -13.55 6.22
#